data_AF-A0A0J6UNQ1-F1
#
_entry.id   AF-A0A0J6UNQ1-F1
#
_cell.length_a   1.000
_cell.length_b   1.000
_cell.length_c   1.000
_cell.angle_alpha   90.00
_cell.angle_beta   90.00
_cell.angle_gamma   90.00
#
_symmetry.space_group_name_H-M   'P 1'
#
loop_
_entity.id
_entity.type
_entity.pdbx_description
1 polymer ?
#
loop_
_entity_poly.entity_id
_entity_poly.type
_entity_poly.pdbx_seq_one_letter_code
_entity_poly.pdbx_strand_id
1 'polypeptide(L)'
;MTHEAFAPLTIAEYAAQAALTDQRSDGGSLAFPLLGLFGETGSLLSEVKKKQRDRTSYRGYAGAVVEELGDVLWYFAAVAFRTGVPLPGVFAEAVSATGNDGAITLAALQPDIMPRAGDPTAAFERTLLKLAGEVGILVMDAQGQGGEKSIGLPRNRLVTIARTLIQAANEAGVTLEAAAIKNLAKISDRWPRERQYPAPLDALADAEERLPRSIAIEIFEREVRGRTYVFQRRNGINIGDRLTRGTGQPPQA
;
A
#
# COMPACT_ATOMS: atom_id res chain seq x y z
N MET A 1 -12.83 -29.79 -4.72
CA MET A 1 -12.86 -28.72 -3.70
C MET A 1 -11.92 -29.13 -2.59
N THR A 2 -10.67 -28.70 -2.67
CA THR A 2 -9.74 -28.84 -1.54
C THR A 2 -10.20 -27.86 -0.48
N HIS A 3 -10.64 -28.38 0.66
CA HIS A 3 -10.79 -27.59 1.88
C HIS A 3 -9.37 -27.12 2.23
N GLU A 4 -8.97 -25.94 1.76
CA GLU A 4 -7.85 -25.23 2.40
C GLU A 4 -8.30 -24.99 3.84
N ALA A 5 -7.66 -25.72 4.76
CA ALA A 5 -7.83 -25.46 6.18
C ALA A 5 -7.44 -23.99 6.39
N PHE A 6 -8.31 -23.21 7.04
CA PHE A 6 -8.01 -21.82 7.37
C PHE A 6 -6.77 -21.81 8.27
N ALA A 7 -5.64 -21.40 7.69
CA ALA A 7 -4.39 -21.21 8.40
C ALA A 7 -4.24 -19.71 8.70
N PRO A 8 -3.96 -19.31 9.95
CA PRO A 8 -3.70 -17.92 10.27
C PRO A 8 -2.50 -17.39 9.50
N LEU A 9 -2.57 -16.17 9.00
CA LEU A 9 -1.49 -15.57 8.21
C LEU A 9 -0.31 -15.23 9.11
N THR A 10 0.83 -15.88 8.91
CA THR A 10 2.07 -15.53 9.62
C THR A 10 2.67 -14.24 9.08
N ILE A 11 3.42 -13.55 9.93
CA ILE A 11 4.15 -12.33 9.52
C ILE A 11 5.20 -12.67 8.46
N ALA A 12 5.82 -13.86 8.57
CA ALA A 12 6.79 -14.36 7.61
C ALA A 12 6.15 -14.61 6.24
N GLU A 13 4.97 -15.24 6.19
CA GLU A 13 4.23 -15.45 4.94
C GLU A 13 3.80 -14.13 4.30
N TYR A 14 3.26 -13.20 5.10
CA TYR A 14 2.92 -11.86 4.60
C TYR A 14 4.14 -11.16 4.01
N ALA A 15 5.26 -11.12 4.74
CA ALA A 15 6.49 -10.47 4.29
C ALA A 15 7.03 -11.10 2.98
N ALA A 16 6.99 -12.43 2.89
CA ALA A 16 7.42 -13.16 1.70
C ALA A 16 6.54 -12.82 0.48
N GLN A 17 5.21 -12.73 0.66
CA GLN A 17 4.31 -12.38 -0.43
C GLN A 17 4.42 -10.91 -0.84
N ALA A 18 4.49 -9.99 0.13
CA ALA A 18 4.67 -8.56 -0.10
C ALA A 18 5.97 -8.25 -0.86
N ALA A 19 7.06 -8.94 -0.53
CA ALA A 19 8.35 -8.77 -1.21
C ALA A 19 8.29 -9.14 -2.71
N LEU A 20 7.39 -10.05 -3.10
CA LEU A 20 7.24 -10.45 -4.51
C LEU A 20 6.53 -9.40 -5.36
N THR A 21 5.79 -8.47 -4.74
CA THR A 21 5.09 -7.38 -5.44
C THR A 21 5.83 -6.06 -5.33
N ASP A 22 6.95 -6.00 -4.59
CA ASP A 22 7.92 -4.90 -4.64
C ASP A 22 8.71 -4.91 -5.97
N GLN A 23 7.97 -5.01 -7.08
CA GLN A 23 8.52 -5.10 -8.42
C GLN A 23 8.65 -3.70 -9.04
N ARG A 24 9.91 -3.22 -9.02
CA ARG A 24 10.59 -2.37 -10.03
C ARG A 24 10.55 -0.85 -9.88
N SER A 25 11.74 -0.24 -9.88
CA SER A 25 12.31 0.53 -11.02
C SER A 25 13.58 1.31 -10.61
N ASP A 26 13.88 1.40 -9.31
CA ASP A 26 14.90 2.28 -8.72
C ASP A 26 16.22 1.59 -8.34
N GLY A 27 16.47 0.39 -8.87
CA GLY A 27 17.71 -0.36 -8.59
C GLY A 27 17.87 -0.81 -7.14
N GLY A 28 16.78 -0.86 -6.34
CA GLY A 28 16.83 -1.25 -4.93
C GLY A 28 17.02 -0.08 -3.96
N SER A 29 16.84 1.16 -4.43
CA SER A 29 16.91 2.36 -3.57
C SER A 29 15.88 2.32 -2.44
N LEU A 30 16.22 2.85 -1.27
CA LEU A 30 15.26 2.93 -0.16
C LEU A 30 14.27 4.10 -0.32
N ALA A 31 14.52 5.01 -1.26
CA ALA A 31 13.77 6.25 -1.40
C ALA A 31 12.29 6.00 -1.74
N PHE A 32 12.00 5.09 -2.69
CA PHE A 32 10.63 4.85 -3.13
C PHE A 32 9.75 4.24 -2.02
N PRO A 33 10.18 3.15 -1.33
CA PRO A 33 9.42 2.62 -0.20
C PRO A 33 9.22 3.61 0.94
N LEU A 34 10.20 4.49 1.21
CA LEU A 34 10.07 5.52 2.24
C LEU A 34 9.06 6.61 1.88
N LEU A 35 9.07 7.07 0.63
CA LEU A 35 8.07 8.00 0.11
C LEU A 35 6.66 7.38 0.18
N GLY A 36 6.54 6.12 -0.20
CA GLY A 36 5.30 5.35 -0.08
C GLY A 36 4.83 5.27 1.37
N LEU A 37 5.69 4.79 2.28
CA LEU A 37 5.36 4.66 3.70
C LEU A 37 4.88 5.99 4.31
N PHE A 38 5.58 7.08 4.02
CA PHE A 38 5.18 8.41 4.49
C PHE A 38 3.85 8.86 3.89
N GLY A 39 3.66 8.64 2.58
CA GLY A 39 2.43 8.97 1.85
C GLY A 39 1.22 8.25 2.42
N GLU A 40 1.27 6.94 2.56
CA GLU A 40 0.14 6.14 3.05
C GLU A 40 -0.15 6.39 4.55
N THR A 41 0.88 6.73 5.33
CA THR A 41 0.66 7.21 6.70
C THR A 41 -0.13 8.53 6.72
N GLY A 42 0.12 9.42 5.74
CA GLY A 42 -0.66 10.64 5.53
C GLY A 42 -2.08 10.39 5.01
N SER A 43 -2.27 9.38 4.16
CA SER A 43 -3.59 8.92 3.70
C SER A 43 -4.42 8.37 4.87
N LEU A 44 -3.82 7.56 5.75
CA LEU A 44 -4.44 7.07 6.98
C LEU A 44 -4.90 8.22 7.90
N LEU A 45 -4.04 9.23 8.13
CA LEU A 45 -4.42 10.45 8.86
C LEU A 45 -5.60 11.19 8.21
N SER A 46 -5.66 11.19 6.88
CA SER A 46 -6.73 11.83 6.13
C SER A 46 -8.07 11.13 6.31
N GLU A 47 -8.10 9.80 6.38
CA GLU A 47 -9.33 9.04 6.66
C GLU A 47 -9.90 9.33 8.06
N VAL A 48 -9.03 9.46 9.06
CA VAL A 48 -9.47 9.84 10.42
C VAL A 48 -10.06 11.25 10.45
N LYS A 49 -9.40 12.20 9.78
CA LYS A 49 -9.91 13.57 9.65
C LYS A 49 -11.26 13.63 8.93
N LYS A 50 -11.45 12.83 7.87
CA LYS A 50 -12.72 12.73 7.14
C LYS A 50 -13.84 12.21 8.06
N LYS A 51 -13.57 11.18 8.85
CA LYS A 51 -14.55 10.62 9.80
C LYS A 51 -15.00 11.60 10.88
N GLN A 52 -14.08 12.44 11.37
CA GLN A 52 -14.41 13.50 12.32
C GLN A 52 -15.27 14.60 11.70
N ARG A 53 -14.96 14.99 10.45
CA ARG A 53 -15.65 16.06 9.73
C ARG A 53 -17.04 15.63 9.27
N ASP A 54 -17.08 14.49 8.60
CA ASP A 54 -18.26 13.96 7.94
C ASP A 54 -18.66 12.72 8.74
N ARG A 55 -19.78 12.77 9.48
CA ARG A 55 -20.35 11.66 10.28
C ARG A 55 -20.72 10.45 9.39
N THR A 56 -19.71 9.85 8.78
CA THR A 56 -19.78 8.77 7.80
C THR A 56 -20.18 7.49 8.51
N SER A 57 -20.78 6.56 7.76
CA SER A 57 -21.10 5.24 8.32
C SER A 57 -19.83 4.56 8.85
N TYR A 58 -19.93 3.91 10.01
CA TYR A 58 -18.81 3.19 10.62
C TYR A 58 -18.21 2.13 9.68
N ARG A 59 -19.04 1.46 8.87
CA ARG A 59 -18.58 0.43 7.90
C ARG A 59 -17.69 1.00 6.80
N GLY A 60 -18.05 2.16 6.23
CA GLY A 60 -17.22 2.82 5.22
C GLY A 60 -15.88 3.27 5.78
N TYR A 61 -15.90 3.81 6.99
CA TYR A 61 -14.69 4.24 7.71
C TYR A 61 -13.76 3.07 8.04
N ALA A 62 -14.26 1.99 8.65
CA ALA A 62 -13.45 0.82 8.97
C ALA A 62 -12.84 0.21 7.70
N GLY A 63 -13.61 0.13 6.60
CA GLY A 63 -13.10 -0.37 5.32
C GLY A 63 -11.98 0.48 4.71
N ALA A 64 -12.06 1.80 4.85
CA ALA A 64 -11.01 2.73 4.42
C ALA A 64 -9.76 2.62 5.30
N VAL A 65 -9.92 2.63 6.63
CA VAL A 65 -8.79 2.49 7.56
C VAL A 65 -8.06 1.15 7.37
N VAL A 66 -8.78 0.05 7.16
CA VAL A 66 -8.19 -1.26 6.83
C VAL A 66 -7.37 -1.20 5.55
N GLU A 67 -7.81 -0.42 4.56
CA GLU A 67 -7.06 -0.24 3.31
C GLU A 67 -5.76 0.51 3.54
N GLU A 68 -5.85 1.68 4.16
CA GLU A 68 -4.69 2.55 4.41
C GLU A 68 -3.67 1.88 5.34
N LEU A 69 -4.13 1.17 6.38
CA LEU A 69 -3.24 0.36 7.24
C LEU A 69 -2.54 -0.76 6.45
N GLY A 70 -3.23 -1.37 5.49
CA GLY A 70 -2.67 -2.40 4.63
C GLY A 70 -1.55 -1.84 3.74
N ASP A 71 -1.76 -0.65 3.18
CA ASP A 71 -0.76 0.01 2.34
C ASP A 71 0.45 0.52 3.17
N VAL A 72 0.20 1.04 4.38
CA VAL A 72 1.27 1.35 5.36
C VAL A 72 2.08 0.11 5.71
N LEU A 73 1.41 -1.01 6.03
CA LEU A 73 2.07 -2.27 6.36
C LEU A 73 2.91 -2.80 5.19
N TRP A 74 2.44 -2.66 3.96
CA TRP A 74 3.14 -3.09 2.76
C TRP A 74 4.44 -2.31 2.55
N TYR A 75 4.39 -0.97 2.58
CA TYR A 75 5.62 -0.17 2.47
C TYR A 75 6.56 -0.36 3.66
N PHE A 76 6.02 -0.56 4.87
CA PHE A 76 6.83 -0.88 6.03
C PHE A 76 7.58 -2.21 5.86
N ALA A 77 6.90 -3.24 5.34
CA ALA A 77 7.52 -4.52 5.00
C ALA A 77 8.59 -4.36 3.91
N ALA A 78 8.33 -3.54 2.88
CA ALA A 78 9.31 -3.25 1.83
C ALA A 78 10.57 -2.54 2.39
N VAL A 79 10.40 -1.57 3.28
CA VAL A 79 11.52 -0.90 3.97
C VAL A 79 12.34 -1.91 4.79
N ALA A 80 11.68 -2.75 5.58
CA ALA A 80 12.36 -3.77 6.38
C ALA A 80 13.14 -4.76 5.48
N PHE A 81 12.51 -5.20 4.38
CA PHE A 81 13.14 -6.10 3.40
C PHE A 81 14.37 -5.47 2.75
N ARG A 82 14.27 -4.24 2.24
CA ARG A 82 15.39 -3.56 1.56
C ARG A 82 16.54 -3.16 2.50
N THR A 83 16.28 -3.08 3.80
CA THR A 83 17.30 -2.84 4.83
C THR A 83 17.82 -4.11 5.50
N GLY A 84 17.37 -5.30 5.04
CA GLY A 84 17.81 -6.58 5.59
C GLY A 84 17.33 -6.85 7.02
N VAL A 85 16.34 -6.10 7.51
CA VAL A 85 15.78 -6.30 8.84
C VAL A 85 14.61 -7.29 8.76
N PRO A 86 14.67 -8.44 9.45
CA PRO A 86 13.59 -9.42 9.38
C PRO A 86 12.32 -8.90 10.06
N LEU A 87 11.28 -8.68 9.25
CA LEU A 87 9.98 -8.18 9.69
C LEU A 87 9.37 -8.98 10.86
N PRO A 88 9.43 -10.33 10.88
CA PRO A 88 8.87 -11.09 11.99
C PRO A 88 9.55 -10.77 13.33
N GLY A 89 10.89 -10.63 13.32
CA GLY A 89 11.64 -10.22 14.51
C GLY A 89 11.31 -8.80 14.96
N VAL A 90 10.99 -7.88 14.04
CA VAL A 90 10.56 -6.51 14.39
C VAL A 90 9.24 -6.55 15.16
N PHE A 91 8.26 -7.31 14.67
CA PHE A 91 6.97 -7.43 15.31
C PHE A 91 7.03 -8.24 16.62
N ALA A 92 7.83 -9.30 16.67
CA ALA A 92 8.08 -10.06 17.89
C ALA A 92 8.59 -9.15 19.03
N GLU A 93 9.57 -8.30 18.73
CA GLU A 93 10.09 -7.33 19.70
C GLU A 93 9.06 -6.24 20.04
N ALA A 94 8.26 -5.79 19.06
CA ALA A 94 7.22 -4.78 19.26
C ALA A 94 6.19 -5.21 20.32
N VAL A 95 5.83 -6.51 20.34
CA VAL A 95 4.91 -7.13 21.31
C VAL A 95 5.63 -7.84 22.48
N SER A 96 6.96 -7.76 22.56
CA SER A 96 7.78 -8.45 23.56
C SER A 96 7.54 -9.97 23.63
N ALA A 97 7.25 -10.59 22.48
CA ALA A 97 7.17 -12.04 22.37
C ALA A 97 8.57 -12.66 22.49
N THR A 98 8.70 -13.71 23.29
CA THR A 98 9.95 -14.47 23.43
C THR A 98 9.85 -15.81 22.68
N GLY A 99 10.78 -16.08 21.77
CA GLY A 99 11.10 -17.44 21.34
C GLY A 99 10.34 -18.06 20.16
N ASN A 100 9.73 -17.31 19.24
CA ASN A 100 9.18 -17.93 18.02
C ASN A 100 8.99 -16.98 16.82
N ASP A 101 10.01 -16.21 16.44
CA ASP A 101 9.94 -15.17 15.39
C ASP A 101 9.32 -15.67 14.07
N GLY A 102 9.47 -16.95 13.70
CA GLY A 102 8.94 -17.51 12.45
C GLY A 102 7.46 -17.92 12.46
N ALA A 103 6.83 -18.05 13.64
CA ALA A 103 5.48 -18.59 13.77
C ALA A 103 4.44 -17.58 14.28
N ILE A 104 4.85 -16.34 14.55
CA ILE A 104 3.92 -15.30 15.01
C ILE A 104 2.96 -14.94 13.86
N THR A 105 1.68 -15.03 14.16
CA THR A 105 0.59 -14.68 13.26
C THR A 105 0.24 -13.20 13.39
N LEU A 106 -0.30 -12.60 12.34
CA LEU A 106 -0.79 -11.22 12.40
C LEU A 106 -1.93 -11.07 13.42
N ALA A 107 -2.77 -12.10 13.56
CA ALA A 107 -3.81 -12.14 14.60
C ALA A 107 -3.22 -12.05 16.02
N ALA A 108 -2.09 -12.72 16.28
CA ALA A 108 -1.45 -12.73 17.60
C ALA A 108 -0.83 -11.38 18.02
N LEU A 109 -0.77 -10.39 17.12
CA LEU A 109 -0.28 -9.05 17.44
C LEU A 109 -1.30 -8.20 18.21
N GLN A 110 -2.55 -8.64 18.27
CA GLN A 110 -3.67 -7.87 18.78
C GLN A 110 -4.55 -8.71 19.72
N PRO A 111 -5.38 -8.08 20.57
CA PRO A 111 -6.30 -8.81 21.44
C PRO A 111 -7.32 -9.66 20.66
N ASP A 112 -7.67 -10.82 21.20
CA ASP A 112 -8.67 -11.74 20.60
C ASP A 112 -10.03 -11.09 20.35
N ILE A 113 -10.41 -10.14 21.22
CA ILE A 113 -11.66 -9.39 21.12
C ILE A 113 -11.32 -7.93 20.91
N MET A 114 -11.48 -7.50 19.66
CA MET A 114 -11.34 -6.09 19.29
C MET A 114 -12.55 -5.28 19.75
N PRO A 115 -12.37 -4.25 20.60
CA PRO A 115 -13.46 -3.33 20.92
C PRO A 115 -13.87 -2.58 19.66
N ARG A 116 -15.19 -2.53 19.38
CA ARG A 116 -15.70 -1.68 18.31
C ARG A 116 -15.57 -0.22 18.73
N ALA A 117 -14.60 0.48 18.14
CA ALA A 117 -14.52 1.93 18.25
C ALA A 117 -15.71 2.54 17.49
N GLY A 118 -16.42 3.51 18.07
CA GLY A 118 -17.48 4.23 17.37
C GLY A 118 -16.91 5.40 16.58
N ASP A 119 -16.51 6.44 17.32
CA ASP A 119 -15.85 7.63 16.80
C ASP A 119 -14.34 7.57 17.13
N PRO A 120 -13.47 8.18 16.28
CA PRO A 120 -12.05 8.34 16.59
C PRO A 120 -11.87 9.02 17.96
N THR A 121 -11.06 8.42 18.82
CA THR A 121 -10.74 8.99 20.13
C THR A 121 -9.54 9.93 20.02
N ALA A 122 -9.44 10.91 20.94
CA ALA A 122 -8.24 11.75 21.04
C ALA A 122 -6.97 10.94 21.37
N ALA A 123 -7.09 9.73 21.91
CA ALA A 123 -5.97 8.81 22.06
C ALA A 123 -5.51 8.29 20.69
N PHE A 124 -6.45 7.84 19.86
CA PHE A 124 -6.17 7.37 18.50
C PHE A 124 -5.50 8.43 17.62
N GLU A 125 -6.00 9.67 17.67
CA GLU A 125 -5.39 10.79 16.95
C GLU A 125 -3.92 11.02 17.35
N ARG A 126 -3.63 10.99 18.65
CA ARG A 126 -2.26 11.13 19.15
C ARG A 126 -1.38 9.98 18.68
N THR A 127 -1.90 8.76 18.66
CA THR A 127 -1.18 7.58 18.15
C THR A 127 -0.87 7.71 16.67
N LEU A 128 -1.79 8.20 15.84
CA LEU A 128 -1.53 8.41 14.41
C LEU A 128 -0.54 9.55 14.15
N LEU A 129 -0.63 10.65 14.90
CA LEU A 129 0.35 11.74 14.81
C LEU A 129 1.74 11.24 15.23
N LYS A 130 1.81 10.40 16.27
CA LYS A 130 3.05 9.74 16.67
C LYS A 130 3.58 8.82 15.57
N LEU A 131 2.71 8.01 14.94
CA LEU A 131 3.10 7.14 13.83
C LEU A 131 3.71 7.94 12.69
N ALA A 132 3.06 9.04 12.27
CA ALA A 132 3.58 9.93 11.25
C ALA A 132 4.91 10.57 11.64
N GLY A 133 5.07 10.96 12.90
CA GLY A 133 6.34 11.46 13.44
C GLY A 133 7.46 10.43 13.35
N GLU A 134 7.24 9.19 13.79
CA GLU A 134 8.23 8.10 13.74
C GLU A 134 8.61 7.74 12.30
N VAL A 135 7.64 7.71 11.38
CA VAL A 135 7.88 7.52 9.95
C VAL A 135 8.69 8.69 9.37
N GLY A 136 8.37 9.93 9.75
CA GLY A 136 9.15 11.10 9.33
C GLY A 136 10.61 11.03 9.81
N ILE A 137 10.85 10.58 11.04
CA ILE A 137 12.20 10.38 11.56
C ILE A 137 12.92 9.26 10.80
N LEU A 138 12.24 8.15 10.50
CA LEU A 138 12.80 7.07 9.67
C LEU A 138 13.26 7.57 8.30
N VAL A 139 12.48 8.45 7.67
CA VAL A 139 12.83 9.08 6.39
C VAL A 139 14.10 9.93 6.55
N MET A 140 14.20 10.73 7.61
CA MET A 140 15.40 11.53 7.89
C MET A 140 16.64 10.66 8.16
N ASP A 141 16.49 9.61 8.97
CA ASP A 141 17.55 8.65 9.29
C ASP A 141 18.09 8.00 8.01
N ALA A 142 17.22 7.66 7.05
CA ALA A 142 17.62 7.09 5.76
C ALA A 142 18.36 8.08 4.84
N GLN A 143 18.00 9.37 4.86
CA GLN A 143 18.66 10.39 4.04
C GLN A 143 20.05 10.76 4.59
N GLY A 144 20.21 10.74 5.92
CA GLY A 144 21.49 11.02 6.59
C GLY A 144 22.60 9.98 6.33
N GLN A 145 22.24 8.79 5.85
CA GLN A 145 23.16 7.69 5.55
C GLN A 145 23.71 7.70 4.11
N GLY A 146 23.53 8.78 3.35
CA GLY A 146 23.93 8.92 1.94
C GLY A 146 25.43 8.89 1.62
N GLY A 147 26.29 8.39 2.51
CA GLY A 147 27.71 8.19 2.27
C GLY A 147 28.06 6.70 2.33
N GLU A 148 28.51 6.16 1.20
CA GLU A 148 29.02 4.80 0.95
C GLU A 148 29.08 3.78 2.12
N LYS A 149 28.36 2.66 1.94
CA LYS A 149 28.54 1.34 2.59
C LYS A 149 28.08 1.20 4.06
N SER A 150 26.79 1.41 4.31
CA SER A 150 25.95 0.51 5.12
C SER A 150 24.50 0.99 5.10
N ILE A 151 23.64 0.32 4.33
CA ILE A 151 22.19 0.53 4.38
C ILE A 151 21.69 -0.18 5.64
N GLY A 152 21.82 0.48 6.78
CA GLY A 152 21.40 -0.07 8.07
C GLY A 152 20.47 0.92 8.75
N LEU A 153 19.17 0.81 8.49
CA LEU A 153 18.21 1.48 9.36
C LEU A 153 18.21 0.79 10.73
N PRO A 154 18.24 1.56 11.83
CA PRO A 154 18.38 0.97 13.14
C PRO A 154 17.08 0.21 13.48
N ARG A 155 17.20 -1.08 13.81
CA ARG A 155 16.05 -1.98 14.06
C ARG A 155 15.07 -1.42 15.09
N ASN A 156 15.57 -0.75 16.13
CA ASN A 156 14.75 -0.12 17.18
C ASN A 156 13.75 0.92 16.62
N ARG A 157 14.08 1.62 15.52
CA ARG A 157 13.16 2.54 14.85
C ARG A 157 12.00 1.77 14.23
N LEU A 158 12.29 0.69 13.51
CA LEU A 158 11.25 -0.17 12.93
C LEU A 158 10.38 -0.79 14.02
N VAL A 159 10.96 -1.24 15.13
CA VAL A 159 10.20 -1.76 16.29
C VAL A 159 9.27 -0.70 16.88
N THR A 160 9.73 0.55 16.97
CA THR A 160 8.92 1.67 17.48
C THR A 160 7.74 1.97 16.56
N ILE A 161 7.95 1.94 15.24
CA ILE A 161 6.90 2.10 14.24
C ILE A 161 5.91 0.93 14.31
N ALA A 162 6.40 -0.32 14.36
CA ALA A 162 5.56 -1.51 14.46
C ALA A 162 4.67 -1.48 15.72
N ARG A 163 5.21 -1.10 16.87
CA ARG A 163 4.44 -0.96 18.12
C ARG A 163 3.35 0.11 17.98
N THR A 164 3.68 1.24 17.37
CA THR A 164 2.74 2.35 17.17
C THR A 164 1.67 1.98 16.14
N LEU A 165 2.02 1.21 15.11
CA LEU A 165 1.11 0.68 14.11
C LEU A 165 0.11 -0.31 14.72
N ILE A 166 0.57 -1.24 15.56
CA ILE A 166 -0.30 -2.16 16.33
C ILE A 166 -1.26 -1.36 17.21
N GLN A 167 -0.75 -0.37 17.95
CA GLN A 167 -1.58 0.48 18.80
C GLN A 167 -2.64 1.23 17.98
N ALA A 168 -2.26 1.79 16.83
CA ALA A 168 -3.18 2.48 15.93
C ALA A 168 -4.30 1.55 15.41
N ALA A 169 -3.95 0.34 14.95
CA ALA A 169 -4.93 -0.64 14.51
C ALA A 169 -5.89 -1.03 15.65
N ASN A 170 -5.34 -1.22 16.87
CA ASN A 170 -6.15 -1.53 18.04
C ASN A 170 -7.16 -0.42 18.37
N GLU A 171 -6.71 0.82 18.40
CA GLU A 171 -7.54 1.99 18.73
C GLU A 171 -8.56 2.32 17.63
N ALA A 172 -8.27 1.95 16.37
CA ALA A 172 -9.21 2.02 15.26
C ALA A 172 -10.29 0.92 15.28
N GLY A 173 -10.13 -0.12 16.11
CA GLY A 173 -11.03 -1.26 16.15
C GLY A 173 -10.93 -2.16 14.91
N VAL A 174 -9.76 -2.22 14.27
CA VAL A 174 -9.50 -3.03 13.07
C VAL A 174 -8.29 -3.93 13.28
N THR A 175 -8.23 -5.04 12.54
CA THR A 175 -7.10 -5.97 12.66
C THR A 175 -6.07 -5.75 11.55
N LEU A 176 -4.79 -5.84 11.91
CA LEU A 176 -3.66 -5.90 10.98
C LEU A 176 -3.74 -7.13 10.10
N GLU A 177 -4.33 -8.23 10.57
CA GLU A 177 -4.60 -9.41 9.74
C GLU A 177 -5.59 -9.08 8.62
N ALA A 178 -6.70 -8.39 8.91
CA ALA A 178 -7.64 -7.97 7.85
C ALA A 178 -6.99 -6.99 6.87
N ALA A 179 -6.17 -6.06 7.37
CA ALA A 179 -5.42 -5.13 6.55
C ALA A 179 -4.42 -5.85 5.63
N ALA A 180 -3.68 -6.81 6.17
CA ALA A 180 -2.72 -7.63 5.43
C ALA A 180 -3.41 -8.51 4.38
N ILE A 181 -4.50 -9.21 4.72
CA ILE A 181 -5.25 -10.05 3.78
C ILE A 181 -5.81 -9.20 2.64
N LYS A 182 -6.43 -8.05 2.95
CA LYS A 182 -6.95 -7.13 1.94
C LYS A 182 -5.83 -6.59 1.06
N ASN A 183 -4.69 -6.23 1.65
CA ASN A 183 -3.51 -5.77 0.92
C ASN A 183 -2.94 -6.85 0.00
N LEU A 184 -2.79 -8.10 0.47
CA LEU A 184 -2.34 -9.24 -0.34
C LEU A 184 -3.26 -9.47 -1.55
N ALA A 185 -4.58 -9.44 -1.34
CA ALA A 185 -5.55 -9.52 -2.43
C ALA A 185 -5.35 -8.38 -3.44
N LYS A 186 -5.23 -7.13 -2.98
CA LYS A 186 -5.01 -5.94 -3.82
C LYS A 186 -3.70 -5.98 -4.61
N ILE A 187 -2.59 -6.33 -3.98
CA ILE A 187 -1.28 -6.36 -4.67
C ILE A 187 -1.15 -7.57 -5.60
N SER A 188 -1.80 -8.70 -5.28
CA SER A 188 -1.83 -9.87 -6.16
C SER A 188 -2.66 -9.64 -7.43
N ASP A 189 -3.76 -8.90 -7.33
CA ASP A 189 -4.57 -8.49 -8.50
C ASP A 189 -3.80 -7.52 -9.41
N ARG A 190 -3.05 -6.59 -8.80
CA ARG A 190 -2.30 -5.56 -9.55
C ARG A 190 -0.98 -6.09 -10.14
N TRP A 191 -0.34 -7.06 -9.49
CA TRP A 191 0.88 -7.75 -9.97
C TRP A 191 0.72 -9.27 -9.92
N PRO A 192 -0.14 -9.85 -10.77
CA PRO A 192 -0.38 -11.28 -10.77
C PRO A 192 0.85 -12.02 -11.29
N ARG A 193 1.23 -13.12 -10.62
CA ARG A 193 2.32 -14.01 -11.06
C ARG A 193 2.04 -14.61 -12.44
N GLU A 194 0.78 -14.92 -12.70
CA GLU A 194 0.28 -15.37 -13.99
C GLU A 194 -0.92 -14.50 -14.37
N ARG A 195 -0.82 -13.76 -15.48
CA ARG A 195 -1.94 -12.94 -15.99
C ARG A 195 -2.94 -13.84 -16.69
N GLN A 196 -3.96 -14.27 -15.96
CA GLN A 196 -5.13 -14.91 -16.54
C GLN A 196 -6.16 -13.84 -16.89
N TYR A 197 -6.23 -13.50 -18.18
CA TYR A 197 -7.26 -12.59 -18.67
C TYR A 197 -8.60 -13.35 -18.76
N PRO A 198 -9.71 -12.79 -18.26
CA PRO A 198 -11.01 -13.39 -18.46
C PRO A 198 -11.33 -13.48 -19.96
N ALA A 199 -12.30 -14.35 -20.30
CA ALA A 199 -12.84 -14.35 -21.66
C ALA A 199 -13.26 -12.92 -22.05
N PRO A 200 -13.04 -12.50 -23.30
CA PRO A 200 -13.48 -11.19 -23.74
C PRO A 200 -14.97 -10.99 -23.48
N LEU A 201 -15.34 -9.78 -23.04
CA LEU A 201 -16.73 -9.44 -22.70
C LEU A 201 -17.73 -9.79 -23.82
N ASP A 202 -17.27 -9.65 -25.06
CA ASP A 202 -17.99 -9.85 -26.32
C ASP A 202 -17.78 -11.25 -26.94
N ALA A 203 -17.21 -12.22 -26.19
CA ALA A 203 -16.87 -13.53 -26.75
C ALA A 203 -18.07 -14.29 -27.34
N LEU A 204 -19.26 -14.08 -26.78
CA LEU A 204 -20.51 -14.69 -27.23
C LEU A 204 -21.31 -13.80 -28.19
N ALA A 205 -20.88 -12.57 -28.43
CA ALA A 205 -21.56 -11.66 -29.34
C ALA A 205 -21.38 -12.10 -30.79
N ASP A 206 -22.22 -11.59 -31.70
CA ASP A 206 -22.07 -11.82 -33.13
C ASP A 206 -20.77 -11.23 -33.67
N ALA A 207 -20.29 -11.74 -34.80
CA ALA A 207 -18.97 -11.36 -35.33
C ALA A 207 -18.80 -9.85 -35.54
N GLU A 208 -19.89 -9.15 -35.90
CA GLU A 208 -19.90 -7.70 -36.16
C GLU A 208 -19.99 -6.86 -34.88
N GLU A 209 -20.41 -7.46 -33.76
CA GLU A 209 -20.50 -6.82 -32.44
C GLU A 209 -19.25 -7.06 -31.59
N ARG A 210 -18.29 -7.86 -32.12
CA ARG A 210 -17.04 -8.15 -31.44
C ARG A 210 -16.04 -7.02 -31.57
N LEU A 211 -15.42 -6.66 -30.45
CA LEU A 211 -14.28 -5.74 -30.43
C LEU A 211 -13.04 -6.42 -31.04
N PRO A 212 -12.20 -5.67 -31.78
CA PRO A 212 -10.93 -6.19 -32.27
C PRO A 212 -10.04 -6.63 -31.10
N ARG A 213 -9.40 -7.80 -31.24
CA ARG A 213 -8.52 -8.38 -30.20
C ARG A 213 -7.20 -7.61 -30.02
N SER A 214 -6.87 -6.77 -31.00
CA SER A 214 -5.77 -5.80 -30.91
C SER A 214 -6.24 -4.48 -31.49
N ILE A 215 -5.92 -3.38 -30.79
CA ILE A 215 -6.24 -2.02 -31.20
C ILE A 215 -4.95 -1.20 -31.07
N ALA A 216 -4.53 -0.57 -32.17
CA ALA A 216 -3.45 0.41 -32.16
C ALA A 216 -4.04 1.82 -31.96
N ILE A 217 -3.56 2.51 -30.93
CA ILE A 217 -3.91 3.90 -30.64
C ILE A 217 -2.65 4.75 -30.79
N GLU A 218 -2.71 5.77 -31.64
CA GLU A 218 -1.69 6.81 -31.74
C GLU A 218 -1.96 7.86 -30.67
N ILE A 219 -0.97 8.11 -29.80
CA ILE A 219 -1.04 9.17 -28.78
C ILE A 219 -0.02 10.24 -29.17
N PHE A 220 -0.48 11.48 -29.35
CA PHE A 220 0.39 12.58 -29.76
C PHE A 220 -0.01 13.91 -29.11
N GLU A 221 0.97 14.78 -28.92
CA GLU A 221 0.76 16.13 -28.39
C GLU A 221 0.50 17.12 -29.53
N ARG A 222 -0.41 18.07 -29.31
CA ARG A 222 -0.66 19.19 -30.22
C ARG A 222 -1.03 20.44 -29.45
N GLU A 223 -0.46 21.56 -29.85
CA GLU A 223 -0.78 22.87 -29.29
C GLU A 223 -2.08 23.42 -29.89
N VAL A 224 -2.99 23.89 -29.04
CA VAL A 224 -4.24 24.53 -29.44
C VAL A 224 -4.42 25.79 -28.60
N ARG A 225 -4.39 26.97 -29.25
CA ARG A 225 -4.54 28.28 -28.60
C ARG A 225 -3.59 28.49 -27.41
N GLY A 226 -2.30 28.18 -27.59
CA GLY A 226 -1.27 28.39 -26.56
C GLY A 226 -1.23 27.33 -25.46
N ARG A 227 -2.01 26.24 -25.57
CA ARG A 227 -2.03 25.15 -24.59
C ARG A 227 -1.82 23.80 -25.27
N THR A 228 -0.91 23.01 -24.74
CA THR A 228 -0.64 21.64 -25.22
C THR A 228 -1.73 20.68 -24.74
N TYR A 229 -2.26 19.92 -25.68
CA TYR A 229 -3.21 18.83 -25.42
C TYR A 229 -2.64 17.52 -25.97
N VAL A 230 -3.00 16.43 -25.32
CA VAL A 230 -2.77 15.06 -25.82
C VAL A 230 -4.03 14.62 -26.56
N PHE A 231 -3.82 14.14 -27.79
CA PHE A 231 -4.85 13.55 -28.64
C PHE A 231 -4.61 12.05 -28.76
N GLN A 232 -5.71 11.31 -28.87
CA GLN A 232 -5.71 9.89 -29.19
C GLN A 232 -6.35 9.70 -30.55
N ARG A 233 -5.72 8.90 -31.42
CA ARG A 233 -6.20 8.65 -32.77
C ARG A 233 -6.15 7.16 -33.08
N ARG A 234 -7.17 6.68 -33.77
CA ARG A 234 -7.26 5.31 -34.28
C ARG A 234 -7.63 5.37 -35.75
N ASN A 235 -6.83 4.74 -36.62
CA ASN A 235 -7.07 4.70 -38.07
C ASN A 235 -7.36 6.08 -38.68
N GLY A 236 -6.60 7.11 -38.25
CA GLY A 236 -6.79 8.48 -38.74
C GLY A 236 -7.93 9.28 -38.07
N ILE A 237 -8.77 8.64 -37.25
CA ILE A 237 -9.90 9.28 -36.56
C ILE A 237 -9.52 9.59 -35.11
N ASN A 238 -9.67 10.86 -34.69
CA ASN A 238 -9.47 11.22 -33.29
C ASN A 238 -10.59 10.60 -32.45
N ILE A 239 -10.22 9.92 -31.37
CA ILE A 239 -11.15 9.25 -30.47
C ILE A 239 -11.02 9.79 -29.05
N GLY A 240 -12.14 9.84 -28.33
CA GLY A 240 -12.21 10.39 -26.99
C GLY A 240 -12.02 11.91 -26.92
N ASP A 241 -12.08 12.44 -25.70
CA ASP A 241 -11.81 13.85 -25.44
C ASP A 241 -10.32 14.15 -25.38
N ARG A 242 -9.95 15.39 -25.76
CA ARG A 242 -8.58 15.89 -25.61
C ARG A 242 -8.19 15.91 -24.13
N LEU A 243 -7.04 15.32 -23.82
CA LEU A 243 -6.53 15.32 -22.45
C LEU A 243 -5.59 16.51 -22.28
N THR A 244 -5.76 17.29 -21.22
CA THR A 244 -4.74 18.25 -20.80
C THR A 244 -3.61 17.50 -20.10
N ARG A 245 -2.35 17.89 -20.31
CA ARG A 245 -1.26 17.46 -19.42
C ARG A 245 -1.71 17.76 -17.99
N GLY A 246 -1.89 16.72 -17.18
CA GLY A 246 -1.89 16.86 -15.73
C GLY A 246 -0.56 17.51 -15.32
N THR A 247 -0.54 18.24 -14.22
CA THR A 247 0.65 18.92 -13.68
C THR A 247 1.73 17.89 -13.33
N GLY A 248 2.49 17.48 -14.34
CA GLY A 248 3.58 16.51 -14.28
C GLY A 248 4.48 16.84 -15.47
N GLN A 249 5.28 17.88 -15.28
CA GLN A 249 6.22 18.37 -16.28
C GLN A 249 7.45 17.43 -16.28
N PRO A 250 7.80 16.76 -17.39
CA PRO A 250 9.12 16.16 -17.52
C PRO A 250 10.16 17.26 -17.79
N PRO A 251 11.42 17.08 -17.35
CA PRO A 251 12.44 18.12 -17.41
C PRO A 251 12.77 18.48 -18.86
N GLN A 252 12.92 19.78 -19.11
CA GLN A 252 13.53 20.27 -20.34
C GLN A 252 15.01 19.90 -20.35
N ALA A 253 15.50 19.54 -21.53
CA ALA A 253 16.88 19.18 -21.81
C ALA A 253 17.89 20.27 -21.45
#